data_AF-A0A939HSP4-F1
#
_entry.id   AF-A0A939HSP4-F1
#
_cell.length_a   1.000
_cell.length_b   1.000
_cell.length_c   1.000
_cell.angle_alpha   90.00
_cell.angle_beta   90.00
_cell.angle_gamma   90.00
#
_symmetry.space_group_name_H-M   'P 1'
#
loop_
_entity.id
_entity.type
_entity.pdbx_description
1 polymer ?
#
loop_
_entity_poly.entity_id
_entity_poly.type
_entity_poly.pdbx_seq_one_letter_code
_entity_poly.pdbx_strand_id
1 'polypeptide(L)' 'MKIRCIANTGDTLPENYLDPRVGYTKELKFPLTIGKEYAVYALYRWQGQVWYYIWGVVKSS' A
#
# COMPACT_ATOMS: atom_id res chain seq x y z
N MET A 1 -10.12 -6.34 -10.54
CA MET A 1 -8.82 -5.80 -11.00
C MET A 1 -7.70 -6.51 -10.22
N LYS A 2 -6.51 -6.72 -10.82
CA LYS A 2 -5.33 -7.25 -10.13
C LYS A 2 -4.23 -6.19 -10.12
N ILE A 3 -3.44 -6.14 -9.04
CA ILE A 3 -2.26 -5.28 -8.93
C ILE A 3 -1.06 -6.13 -8.48
N ARG A 4 0.16 -5.71 -8.87
CA ARG A 4 1.41 -6.35 -8.43
C ARG A 4 2.13 -5.43 -7.46
N CYS A 5 2.56 -5.95 -6.31
CA CYS A 5 3.39 -5.20 -5.38
C CYS A 5 4.81 -5.08 -5.95
N ILE A 6 5.27 -3.85 -6.22
CA ILE A 6 6.63 -3.57 -6.73
C ILE A 6 7.57 -3.08 -5.63
N ALA A 7 7.01 -2.51 -4.57
CA ALA A 7 7.69 -2.10 -3.35
C ALA A 7 6.70 -2.16 -2.19
N ASN A 8 7.21 -2.27 -0.96
CA ASN A 8 6.41 -2.41 0.25
C ASN A 8 6.89 -1.52 1.40
N THR A 9 7.63 -0.46 1.09
CA THR A 9 8.17 0.50 2.05
C THR A 9 7.66 1.91 1.76
N GLY A 10 7.47 2.70 2.80
CA GLY A 10 6.90 4.04 2.71
C GLY A 10 7.74 5.03 1.91
N ASP A 11 9.06 4.83 1.82
CA ASP A 11 9.97 5.61 0.98
C ASP A 11 9.65 5.57 -0.52
N THR A 12 8.91 4.54 -0.96
CA THR A 12 8.42 4.40 -2.34
C THR A 12 7.05 5.05 -2.57
N LEU A 13 6.42 5.58 -1.53
CA LEU A 13 5.18 6.34 -1.67
C LEU A 13 5.46 7.75 -2.18
N PRO A 14 4.55 8.33 -2.97
CA PRO A 14 4.57 9.76 -3.26
C PRO A 14 4.50 10.60 -1.97
N GLU A 15 5.15 11.76 -1.94
CA GLU A 15 5.23 12.59 -0.72
C GLU A 15 3.86 12.97 -0.15
N ASN A 16 2.86 13.20 -1.01
CA ASN A 16 1.52 13.55 -0.56
C ASN A 16 0.78 12.39 0.15
N TYR A 17 1.24 11.15 0.03
CA TYR A 17 0.72 9.99 0.78
C TYR A 17 1.36 9.83 2.17
N LEU A 18 2.45 10.53 2.43
CA LEU A 18 3.12 10.49 3.73
C LEU A 18 2.38 11.43 4.69
N ASP A 19 1.89 10.85 5.78
CA ASP A 19 1.32 11.59 6.89
C ASP A 19 1.81 10.95 8.20
N PRO A 20 2.88 11.51 8.81
CA PRO A 20 3.42 11.02 10.07
C PRO A 20 2.40 11.00 11.22
N ARG A 21 1.36 11.83 11.16
CA ARG A 21 0.32 11.92 12.22
C ARG A 21 -0.54 10.66 12.29
N VAL A 22 -0.63 9.92 11.17
CA VAL A 22 -1.37 8.66 11.05
C VAL A 22 -0.44 7.47 10.74
N GLY A 23 0.87 7.64 10.94
CA GLY A 23 1.87 6.56 10.84
C GLY A 23 2.33 6.22 9.42
N TYR A 24 1.95 7.00 8.41
CA TYR A 24 2.47 6.85 7.04
C TYR A 24 3.78 7.63 6.91
N THR A 25 4.89 6.99 7.29
CA THR A 25 6.25 7.55 7.18
C THR A 25 7.09 6.79 6.15
N LYS A 26 8.28 7.30 5.83
CA LYS A 26 9.20 6.62 4.88
C LYS A 26 9.70 5.28 5.41
N GLU A 27 9.75 5.12 6.73
CA GLU A 27 10.20 3.92 7.44
C GLU A 27 9.11 2.85 7.55
N LEU A 28 7.85 3.20 7.23
CA LEU A 28 6.73 2.27 7.29
C LEU A 28 6.97 1.07 6.36
N LYS A 29 6.71 -0.15 6.86
CA LYS A 29 6.70 -1.37 6.07
C LYS A 29 5.28 -1.91 5.93
N PHE A 30 4.84 -2.06 4.70
CA PHE A 30 3.57 -2.69 4.37
C PHE A 30 3.71 -4.22 4.43
N PRO A 31 2.71 -4.94 4.96
CA PRO A 31 2.71 -6.40 5.03
C PRO A 31 2.37 -7.03 3.65
N LEU A 32 3.05 -6.59 2.60
CA LEU A 32 2.88 -7.03 1.22
C LEU A 32 4.16 -7.69 0.71
N THR A 33 4.01 -8.82 0.05
CA THR A 33 5.09 -9.51 -0.66
C THR A 33 5.36 -8.87 -2.02
N ILE A 34 6.57 -8.38 -2.26
CA ILE A 34 7.04 -7.88 -3.56
C ILE A 34 6.94 -8.99 -4.61
N GLY A 35 6.48 -8.64 -5.81
CA GLY A 35 6.26 -9.55 -6.94
C GLY A 35 4.92 -10.29 -6.90
N LYS A 36 4.24 -10.36 -5.74
CA LYS A 36 2.93 -11.02 -5.63
C LYS A 36 1.82 -10.16 -6.23
N GLU A 37 0.89 -10.84 -6.89
CA GLU A 37 -0.35 -10.24 -7.38
C GLU A 37 -1.47 -10.34 -6.34
N TYR A 38 -2.23 -9.25 -6.18
CA TYR A 38 -3.36 -9.15 -5.26
C TYR A 38 -4.62 -8.77 -6.01
N ALA A 39 -5.75 -9.36 -5.61
CA ALA A 39 -7.06 -8.97 -6.09
C ALA A 39 -7.52 -7.69 -5.38
N VAL A 40 -7.94 -6.69 -6.15
CA VAL A 40 -8.52 -5.45 -5.64
C VAL A 40 -10.04 -5.58 -5.58
N TYR A 41 -10.59 -5.37 -4.39
CA TYR A 41 -12.03 -5.51 -4.10
C TYR A 41 -12.77 -4.17 -4.15
N ALA A 42 -12.10 -3.10 -3.74
CA ALA A 42 -12.63 -1.75 -3.83
C ALA A 42 -11.51 -0.76 -4.13
N LEU A 43 -11.86 0.31 -4.82
CA LEU A 43 -10.99 1.43 -5.12
C LEU A 43 -11.75 2.71 -4.80
N TYR A 44 -11.12 3.63 -4.08
CA TYR A 44 -11.68 4.94 -3.80
C TYR A 44 -10.66 6.02 -4.14
N ARG A 45 -11.16 7.19 -4.57
CA ARG A 45 -10.33 8.35 -4.87
C ARG A 45 -10.68 9.46 -3.90
N TRP A 46 -9.68 10.06 -3.28
CA TRP A 46 -9.86 11.17 -2.35
C TRP A 46 -8.62 12.07 -2.37
N GLN A 47 -8.82 13.39 -2.40
CA GLN A 47 -7.73 14.39 -2.41
C GLN A 47 -6.61 14.11 -3.44
N GLY A 48 -6.97 13.66 -4.65
CA GLY A 48 -5.98 13.35 -5.70
C GLY A 48 -5.23 12.02 -5.50
N GLN A 49 -5.52 11.29 -4.42
CA GLN A 49 -4.97 9.99 -4.12
C GLN A 49 -5.92 8.88 -4.54
N VAL A 50 -5.34 7.77 -4.98
CA VAL A 50 -6.01 6.48 -5.18
C VAL A 50 -5.70 5.58 -4.00
N TRP A 51 -6.75 5.02 -3.44
CA TRP A 51 -6.70 4.02 -2.38
C TRP A 51 -7.39 2.77 -2.85
N TYR A 52 -6.91 1.62 -2.39
CA TYR A 52 -7.45 0.33 -2.80
C TYR A 52 -7.49 -0.64 -1.63
N TYR A 53 -8.52 -1.47 -1.62
CA TYR A 53 -8.67 -2.57 -0.69
C TYR A 53 -8.25 -3.86 -1.37
N ILE A 54 -7.22 -4.48 -0.82
CA ILE A 54 -6.73 -5.80 -1.23
C ILE A 54 -6.90 -6.78 -0.07
N TRP A 55 -7.29 -8.00 -0.38
CA TRP A 55 -7.23 -9.10 0.58
C TRP A 55 -5.84 -9.75 0.50
N GLY A 56 -5.16 -9.88 1.64
CA GLY A 56 -3.84 -10.47 1.72
C GLY A 56 -3.68 -11.32 2.98
N VAL A 57 -3.05 -12.48 2.83
CA VAL A 57 -2.56 -13.27 3.97
C VAL A 57 -1.29 -12.61 4.47
N VAL A 58 -1.34 -12.01 5.66
CA VAL A 58 -0.16 -11.52 6.38
C VAL A 58 0.59 -12.75 6.87
N LYS A 59 1.76 -13.03 6.30
CA LYS A 59 2.70 -14.00 6.91
C LYS A 59 3.47 -13.25 7.99
N SER A 60 3.12 -13.47 9.26
CA SER A 60 3.99 -13.14 10.39
C SER A 60 5.15 -14.12 10.38
N SER A 61 6.33 -13.65 9.99
CA SER A 61 7.62 -14.33 10.18
C SER A 61 8.13 -14.11 11.59
#